data_AF-A0A8H7NHQ0-F1
#
_entry.id   AF-A0A8H7NHQ0-F1
#
_cell.length_a   1.000
_cell.length_b   1.000
_cell.length_c   1.000
_cell.angle_alpha   90.00
_cell.angle_beta   90.00
_cell.angle_gamma   90.00
#
_symmetry.space_group_name_H-M   'P 1'
#
loop_
_entity.id
_entity.type
_entity.pdbx_description
1 polymer ?
#
loop_
_entity_poly.entity_id
_entity_poly.type
_entity_poly.pdbx_seq_one_letter_code
_entity_poly.pdbx_strand_id
1 'polypeptide(L)'
;RGSKRDDAPRDFSRIRGKPPTYTFFFKHTQFFQMEAKKRAFGDVLSANRQGKQQTKLELRTAIIAAVQGGETQRVVAERFGVSRATVTRLLRQLDKTATLEPKARQGRPKLLSPRDSRRIRREVRWDHKVIRKDLVYDLDLDISASTVRRDLLGVNMRKWRAKKRIFLSDELIM
;
A
#
# COMPACT_ATOMS: atom_id res chain seq x y z
N ARG A 1 -9.56 50.53 18.31
CA ARG A 1 -11.03 50.62 18.10
C ARG A 1 -11.49 49.28 17.53
N GLY A 2 -12.26 48.52 18.30
CA GLY A 2 -12.70 47.19 17.92
C GLY A 2 -13.79 47.20 16.86
N SER A 3 -13.80 46.18 16.01
CA SER A 3 -14.96 45.81 15.21
C SER A 3 -15.41 44.42 15.64
N LYS A 4 -16.56 44.39 16.32
CA LYS A 4 -17.33 43.17 16.66
C LYS A 4 -17.54 42.36 15.38
N ARG A 5 -17.19 41.06 15.42
CA ARG A 5 -17.77 40.09 14.49
C ARG A 5 -18.98 39.54 15.21
N ASP A 6 -20.15 39.87 14.70
CA ASP A 6 -21.42 39.40 15.23
C ASP A 6 -21.52 37.88 15.02
N ASP A 7 -21.63 37.14 16.12
CA ASP A 7 -21.89 35.71 16.15
C ASP A 7 -23.38 35.47 15.91
N ALA A 8 -23.76 35.12 14.69
CA ALA A 8 -25.08 34.54 14.41
C ALA A 8 -25.01 33.00 14.55
N PRO A 9 -25.95 32.36 15.28
CA PRO A 9 -25.95 30.90 15.43
C PRO A 9 -26.25 30.20 14.09
N ARG A 10 -25.54 29.11 13.80
CA ARG A 10 -25.78 28.29 12.61
C ARG A 10 -27.15 27.61 12.74
N ASP A 11 -28.07 27.98 11.86
CA ASP A 11 -29.38 27.36 11.71
C ASP A 11 -29.25 25.94 11.12
N PHE A 12 -29.63 24.92 11.90
CA PHE A 12 -29.62 23.50 11.52
C PHE A 12 -30.97 23.02 10.94
N SER A 13 -31.92 23.91 10.65
CA SER A 13 -33.27 23.56 10.21
C SER A 13 -33.38 23.02 8.77
N ARG A 14 -32.27 22.88 8.03
CA ARG A 14 -32.27 22.47 6.61
C ARG A 14 -31.87 21.01 6.33
N ILE A 15 -32.04 20.10 7.29
CA ILE A 15 -31.99 18.65 7.02
C ILE A 15 -33.40 18.18 6.64
N ARG A 16 -33.81 18.43 5.39
CA ARG A 16 -35.03 17.85 4.83
C ARG A 16 -34.76 16.39 4.42
N GLY A 17 -35.34 15.45 5.16
CA GLY A 17 -35.80 14.14 4.71
C GLY A 17 -34.75 13.04 4.51
N LYS A 18 -34.54 12.20 5.53
CA LYS A 18 -34.16 10.79 5.29
C LYS A 18 -35.44 10.01 5.05
N PRO A 19 -35.60 9.22 3.97
CA PRO A 19 -36.74 8.32 3.88
C PRO A 19 -36.57 7.18 4.91
N PRO A 20 -37.65 6.76 5.56
CA PRO A 20 -37.62 5.70 6.55
C PRO A 20 -37.26 4.36 5.90
N THR A 21 -36.50 3.57 6.64
CA THR A 21 -36.05 2.24 6.26
C THR A 21 -37.20 1.24 6.24
N TYR A 22 -37.17 0.38 5.22
CA TYR A 22 -37.80 -0.94 5.12
C TYR A 22 -39.21 -1.03 4.51
N THR A 23 -39.26 -1.17 3.19
CA THR A 23 -40.20 -2.08 2.52
C THR A 23 -39.47 -2.85 1.43
N PHE A 24 -39.34 -4.15 1.69
CA PHE A 24 -39.02 -5.18 0.71
C PHE A 24 -40.03 -5.18 -0.45
N PHE A 25 -39.59 -5.77 -1.56
CA PHE A 25 -40.38 -6.23 -2.71
C PHE A 25 -40.66 -5.23 -3.86
N PHE A 26 -40.28 -5.69 -5.05
CA PHE A 26 -40.62 -5.17 -6.39
C PHE A 26 -39.80 -4.00 -6.94
N LYS A 27 -38.64 -4.33 -7.56
CA LYS A 27 -38.05 -3.77 -8.82
C LYS A 27 -36.51 -3.87 -8.84
N HIS A 28 -35.93 -5.06 -8.67
CA HIS A 28 -34.46 -5.24 -8.70
C HIS A 28 -33.89 -5.77 -10.03
N THR A 29 -34.70 -5.99 -11.06
CA THR A 29 -34.19 -6.61 -12.31
C THR A 29 -33.79 -5.63 -13.41
N GLN A 30 -34.17 -4.35 -13.33
CA GLN A 30 -33.92 -3.38 -14.41
C GLN A 30 -32.73 -2.43 -14.14
N PHE A 31 -32.33 -2.20 -12.89
CA PHE A 31 -31.15 -1.39 -12.58
C PHE A 31 -29.82 -2.11 -12.84
N PHE A 32 -29.79 -3.43 -12.62
CA PHE A 32 -28.58 -4.24 -12.76
C PHE A 32 -28.05 -4.29 -14.21
N GLN A 33 -28.95 -4.28 -15.21
CA GLN A 33 -28.57 -4.34 -16.61
C GLN A 33 -27.98 -3.03 -17.16
N MET A 34 -28.39 -1.88 -16.62
CA MET A 34 -27.85 -0.56 -17.00
C MET A 34 -26.52 -0.25 -16.30
N GLU A 35 -26.31 -0.78 -15.10
CA GLU A 35 -25.06 -0.69 -14.34
C GLU A 35 -23.90 -1.44 -15.02
N ALA A 36 -24.19 -2.61 -15.61
CA ALA A 36 -23.19 -3.46 -16.25
C ALA A 36 -22.62 -2.86 -17.55
N LYS A 37 -23.46 -2.23 -18.39
CA LYS A 37 -23.01 -1.59 -19.65
C LYS A 37 -22.19 -0.33 -19.43
N LYS A 38 -22.46 0.45 -18.37
CA LYS A 38 -21.67 1.65 -18.02
C LYS A 38 -20.27 1.31 -17.48
N ARG A 39 -20.11 0.16 -16.81
CA ARG A 39 -18.80 -0.33 -16.32
C ARG A 39 -17.85 -0.70 -17.46
N ALA A 40 -18.36 -1.30 -18.54
CA ALA A 40 -17.53 -1.69 -19.69
C ALA A 40 -16.85 -0.49 -20.38
N PHE A 41 -17.55 0.64 -20.54
CA PHE A 41 -16.97 1.87 -21.09
C PHE A 41 -16.04 2.57 -20.09
N GLY A 42 -16.41 2.57 -18.81
CA GLY A 42 -15.58 3.06 -17.72
C GLY A 42 -14.27 2.29 -17.54
N ASP A 43 -14.22 0.98 -17.78
CA ASP A 43 -12.99 0.17 -17.69
C ASP A 43 -12.01 0.43 -18.86
N VAL A 44 -12.52 0.86 -20.02
CA VAL A 44 -11.69 1.24 -21.17
C VAL A 44 -10.99 2.59 -20.92
N LEU A 45 -11.66 3.53 -20.24
CA LEU A 45 -11.17 4.89 -19.97
C LEU A 45 -10.56 5.08 -18.58
N SER A 46 -10.97 4.32 -17.57
CA SER A 46 -10.63 4.59 -16.18
C SER A 46 -9.26 4.04 -15.80
N ALA A 47 -8.63 4.80 -14.92
CA ALA A 47 -7.34 4.59 -14.28
C ALA A 47 -7.19 3.27 -13.48
N ASN A 48 -8.09 2.29 -13.63
CA ASN A 48 -8.03 0.97 -13.01
C ASN A 48 -7.38 -0.11 -13.91
N ARG A 49 -6.60 0.30 -14.92
CA ARG A 49 -5.75 -0.62 -15.68
C ARG A 49 -4.74 -1.27 -14.73
N GLN A 50 -5.04 -2.48 -14.28
CA GLN A 50 -4.08 -3.29 -13.53
C GLN A 50 -2.85 -3.51 -14.41
N GLY A 51 -1.69 -3.07 -13.92
CA GLY A 51 -0.43 -3.28 -14.63
C GLY A 51 -0.23 -4.77 -14.93
N LYS A 52 0.37 -5.09 -16.08
CA LYS A 52 0.57 -6.47 -16.52
C LYS A 52 1.20 -7.30 -15.39
N GLN A 53 0.46 -8.29 -14.91
CA GLN A 53 0.90 -9.12 -13.80
C GLN A 53 2.02 -10.06 -14.28
N GLN A 54 2.89 -10.45 -13.35
CA GLN A 54 3.91 -11.46 -13.67
C GLN A 54 3.22 -12.80 -13.96
N THR A 55 3.77 -13.56 -14.91
CA THR A 55 3.33 -14.93 -15.16
C THR A 55 3.52 -15.76 -13.89
N LYS A 56 2.46 -16.46 -13.48
CA LYS A 56 2.47 -17.37 -12.33
C LYS A 56 3.51 -18.47 -12.53
N LEU A 57 4.02 -19.02 -11.42
CA LEU A 57 5.01 -20.09 -11.44
C LEU A 57 4.53 -21.30 -12.25
N GLU A 58 3.30 -21.76 -11.99
CA GLU A 58 2.67 -22.90 -12.69
C GLU A 58 2.67 -22.74 -14.21
N LEU A 59 2.41 -21.52 -14.70
CA LEU A 59 2.43 -21.24 -16.13
C LEU A 59 3.85 -21.28 -16.69
N ARG A 60 4.85 -20.82 -15.93
CA ARG A 60 6.26 -20.85 -16.34
C ARG A 60 6.79 -22.27 -16.41
N THR A 61 6.47 -23.11 -15.42
CA THR A 61 6.87 -24.52 -15.38
C THR A 61 6.27 -25.29 -16.54
N ALA A 62 4.98 -25.11 -16.82
CA ALA A 62 4.29 -25.77 -17.94
C ALA A 62 4.88 -25.37 -19.30
N ILE A 63 5.17 -24.07 -19.51
CA ILE A 63 5.82 -23.57 -20.74
C ILE A 63 7.19 -24.21 -20.94
N ILE A 64 7.99 -24.29 -19.88
CA ILE A 64 9.37 -24.80 -19.97
C ILE A 64 9.39 -26.30 -20.16
N ALA A 65 8.52 -27.04 -19.47
CA ALA A 65 8.33 -28.48 -19.68
C ALA A 65 7.93 -28.78 -21.13
N ALA A 66 7.01 -28.00 -21.72
CA ALA A 66 6.62 -28.18 -23.12
C ALA A 66 7.77 -27.93 -24.10
N VAL A 67 8.58 -26.89 -23.87
CA VAL A 67 9.78 -26.62 -24.70
C VAL A 67 10.84 -27.72 -24.54
N GLN A 68 11.06 -28.20 -23.32
CA GLN A 68 11.99 -29.30 -23.05
C GLN A 68 11.50 -30.63 -23.63
N GLY A 69 10.19 -30.81 -23.75
CA GLY A 69 9.54 -31.91 -24.47
C GLY A 69 9.67 -31.85 -25.99
N GLY A 70 10.35 -30.83 -26.54
CA GLY A 70 10.62 -30.70 -27.98
C GLY A 70 9.60 -29.87 -28.75
N GLU A 71 8.59 -29.29 -28.10
CA GLU A 71 7.64 -28.40 -28.77
C GLU A 71 8.33 -27.08 -29.18
N THR A 72 8.00 -26.58 -30.37
CA THR A 72 8.55 -25.29 -30.82
C THR A 72 7.98 -24.13 -30.01
N GLN A 73 8.79 -23.09 -29.78
CA GLN A 73 8.39 -21.92 -28.99
C GLN A 73 7.11 -21.22 -29.52
N ARG A 74 6.83 -21.33 -30.82
CA ARG A 74 5.62 -20.78 -31.44
C ARG A 74 4.37 -21.54 -31.03
N VAL A 75 4.41 -22.87 -31.13
CA VAL A 75 3.31 -23.75 -30.73
C VAL A 75 3.01 -23.60 -29.23
N VAL A 76 4.06 -23.57 -28.41
CA VAL A 76 3.93 -23.34 -26.96
C VAL A 76 3.30 -21.98 -26.67
N ALA A 77 3.72 -20.92 -27.37
CA ALA A 77 3.15 -19.58 -27.20
C ALA A 77 1.65 -19.54 -27.51
N GLU A 78 1.24 -20.15 -28.62
CA GLU A 78 -0.16 -20.25 -29.06
C GLU A 78 -0.98 -21.08 -28.06
N ARG A 79 -0.47 -22.25 -27.64
CA ARG A 79 -1.12 -23.15 -26.67
C ARG A 79 -1.40 -22.49 -25.31
N PHE A 80 -0.44 -21.72 -24.80
CA PHE A 80 -0.54 -21.08 -23.48
C PHE A 80 -1.07 -19.62 -23.54
N GLY A 81 -1.42 -19.11 -24.72
CA GLY A 81 -1.92 -17.74 -24.88
C GLY A 81 -0.91 -16.65 -24.48
N VAL A 82 0.38 -16.94 -24.58
CA VAL A 82 1.48 -16.01 -24.23
C VAL A 82 2.19 -15.55 -25.49
N SER A 83 2.85 -14.39 -25.43
CA SER A 83 3.67 -13.97 -26.57
C SER A 83 4.92 -14.84 -26.70
N ARG A 84 5.38 -15.11 -27.92
CA ARG A 84 6.67 -15.80 -28.19
C ARG A 84 7.84 -15.14 -27.44
N ALA A 85 7.86 -13.81 -27.37
CA ALA A 85 8.85 -13.05 -26.60
C ALA A 85 8.85 -13.40 -25.10
N THR A 86 7.68 -13.74 -24.54
CA THR A 86 7.58 -14.19 -23.14
C THR A 86 8.23 -15.56 -22.97
N VAL A 87 8.00 -16.51 -23.89
CA VAL A 87 8.65 -17.84 -23.89
C VAL A 87 10.16 -17.69 -23.98
N THR A 88 10.66 -16.93 -24.95
CA THR A 88 12.11 -16.68 -25.12
C THR A 88 12.72 -16.00 -23.89
N ARG A 89 12.01 -15.04 -23.27
CA ARG A 89 12.46 -14.39 -22.03
C ARG A 89 12.57 -15.38 -20.87
N LEU A 90 11.62 -16.31 -20.73
CA LEU A 90 11.63 -17.32 -19.67
C LEU A 90 12.80 -18.29 -19.82
N LEU A 91 13.08 -18.76 -21.05
CA LEU A 91 14.25 -19.62 -21.32
C LEU A 91 15.55 -18.90 -20.96
N ARG A 92 15.73 -17.67 -21.44
CA ARG A 92 16.90 -16.84 -21.08
C ARG A 92 17.02 -16.56 -19.59
N GLN A 93 15.89 -16.46 -18.87
CA GLN A 93 15.90 -16.30 -17.42
C GLN A 93 16.36 -17.59 -16.75
N LEU A 94 15.84 -18.75 -17.18
CA LEU A 94 16.24 -20.06 -16.66
C LEU A 94 17.75 -20.29 -16.86
N ASP A 95 18.28 -20.00 -18.04
CA ASP A 95 19.72 -20.16 -18.34
C ASP A 95 20.60 -19.30 -17.42
N LYS A 96 20.12 -18.10 -17.03
CA LYS A 96 20.87 -17.14 -16.23
C LYS A 96 20.76 -17.37 -14.72
N THR A 97 19.57 -17.69 -14.22
CA THR A 97 19.30 -17.73 -12.78
C THR A 97 18.97 -19.13 -12.26
N ALA A 98 18.90 -20.14 -13.13
CA ALA A 98 18.50 -21.52 -12.82
C ALA A 98 17.20 -21.63 -12.00
N THR A 99 16.34 -20.60 -12.08
CA THR A 99 15.17 -20.43 -11.22
C THR A 99 13.98 -19.95 -12.04
N LEU A 100 12.83 -20.56 -11.80
CA LEU A 100 11.57 -20.24 -12.49
C LEU A 100 10.73 -19.22 -11.74
N GLU A 101 11.03 -19.04 -10.45
CA GLU A 101 10.32 -18.13 -9.59
C GLU A 101 10.35 -16.69 -10.13
N PRO A 102 9.19 -16.00 -10.17
CA PRO A 102 9.17 -14.58 -10.49
C PRO A 102 9.94 -13.81 -9.42
N LYS A 103 10.91 -12.99 -9.85
CA LYS A 103 11.64 -12.13 -8.92
C LYS A 103 10.68 -11.14 -8.26
N ALA A 104 10.81 -10.99 -6.94
CA ALA A 104 10.14 -9.94 -6.21
C ALA A 104 10.49 -8.58 -6.80
N ARG A 105 9.46 -7.77 -7.08
CA ARG A 105 9.65 -6.40 -7.60
C ARG A 105 10.43 -5.61 -6.55
N GLN A 106 11.56 -5.04 -6.98
CA GLN A 106 12.29 -4.11 -6.14
C GLN A 106 11.47 -2.82 -6.10
N GLY A 107 10.95 -2.47 -4.92
CA GLY A 107 10.25 -1.22 -4.73
C GLY A 107 11.20 -0.02 -4.84
N ARG A 108 10.64 1.19 -4.70
CA ARG A 108 11.45 2.41 -4.62
C ARG A 108 12.43 2.29 -3.45
N PRO A 109 13.73 2.58 -3.63
CA PRO A 109 14.68 2.58 -2.53
C PRO A 109 14.24 3.56 -1.44
N LYS A 110 14.55 3.24 -0.19
CA LYS A 110 14.28 4.14 0.93
C LYS A 110 15.14 5.39 0.79
N LEU A 111 14.56 6.54 1.13
CA LEU A 111 15.30 7.81 1.21
C LEU A 111 16.40 7.76 2.28
N LEU A 112 16.14 7.04 3.37
CA LEU A 112 17.04 6.94 4.50
C LEU A 112 18.15 5.92 4.23
N SER A 113 19.41 6.35 4.30
CA SER A 113 20.58 5.48 4.23
C SER A 113 20.61 4.50 5.41
N PRO A 114 21.13 3.27 5.23
CA PRO A 114 21.36 2.35 6.34
C PRO A 114 22.21 2.95 7.46
N ARG A 115 23.15 3.86 7.13
CA ARG A 115 24.00 4.54 8.12
C ARG A 115 23.18 5.48 9.00
N ASP A 116 22.37 6.34 8.39
CA ASP A 116 21.59 7.34 9.12
C ASP A 116 20.49 6.69 9.94
N SER A 117 19.87 5.63 9.41
CA SER A 117 18.93 4.81 10.17
C SER A 117 19.57 4.19 11.42
N ARG A 118 20.86 3.78 11.38
CA ARG A 118 21.57 3.33 12.58
C ARG A 118 21.87 4.48 13.55
N ARG A 119 22.23 5.68 13.05
CA ARG A 119 22.46 6.87 13.88
C ARG A 119 21.19 7.25 14.65
N ILE A 120 20.07 7.37 13.96
CA ILE A 120 18.75 7.64 14.56
C ILE A 120 18.42 6.61 15.64
N ARG A 121 18.58 5.32 15.33
CA ARG A 121 18.26 4.22 16.27
C ARG A 121 19.17 4.21 17.51
N ARG A 122 20.43 4.63 17.36
CA ARG A 122 21.36 4.78 18.48
C ARG A 122 20.96 5.94 19.37
N GLU A 123 20.67 7.10 18.78
CA GLU A 123 20.31 8.31 19.52
C GLU A 123 19.04 8.11 20.34
N VAL A 124 18.01 7.54 19.73
CA VAL A 124 16.74 7.18 20.38
C VAL A 124 16.91 6.23 21.56
N ARG A 125 17.91 5.35 21.50
CA ARG A 125 18.19 4.39 22.58
C ARG A 125 18.95 5.04 23.72
N TRP A 126 19.84 5.97 23.41
CA TRP A 126 20.62 6.72 24.39
C TRP A 126 19.75 7.76 25.11
N ASP A 127 19.14 8.67 24.35
CA ASP A 127 18.18 9.63 24.86
C ASP A 127 16.76 9.27 24.42
N HIS A 128 16.03 8.61 25.32
CA HIS A 128 14.65 8.24 25.09
C HIS A 128 13.68 9.44 25.19
N LYS A 129 14.11 10.66 25.55
CA LYS A 129 13.24 11.84 25.64
C LYS A 129 13.22 12.67 24.37
N VAL A 130 14.20 12.49 23.49
CA VAL A 130 14.37 13.23 22.23
C VAL A 130 13.09 13.28 21.38
N ILE A 131 12.82 14.44 20.78
CA ILE A 131 11.69 14.64 19.86
C ILE A 131 12.16 14.29 18.44
N ARG A 132 11.26 13.74 17.63
CA ARG A 132 11.57 13.36 16.23
C ARG A 132 12.07 14.52 15.35
N LYS A 133 11.65 15.75 15.62
CA LYS A 133 12.09 16.94 14.86
C LYS A 133 13.52 17.29 15.24
N ASP A 134 13.80 17.28 16.52
CA ASP A 134 15.12 17.53 17.09
C ASP A 134 16.12 16.51 16.54
N LEU A 135 15.77 15.21 16.47
CA LEU A 135 16.61 14.19 15.83
C LEU A 135 17.01 14.50 14.39
N VAL A 136 16.14 15.14 13.62
CA VAL A 136 16.43 15.50 12.22
C VAL A 136 17.42 16.66 12.19
N TYR A 137 17.24 17.63 13.08
CA TYR A 137 18.11 18.79 13.23
C TYR A 137 19.50 18.39 13.77
N ASP A 138 19.54 17.64 14.88
CA ASP A 138 20.77 17.23 15.58
C ASP A 138 21.66 16.30 14.72
N LEU A 139 21.04 15.47 13.87
CA LEU A 139 21.77 14.55 12.99
C LEU A 139 22.07 15.15 11.60
N ASP A 140 21.62 16.38 11.35
CA ASP A 140 21.72 17.11 10.09
C ASP A 140 21.22 16.28 8.90
N LEU A 141 19.95 15.86 8.97
CA LEU A 141 19.31 15.00 7.97
C LEU A 141 18.28 15.78 7.15
N ASP A 142 18.36 15.74 5.83
CA ASP A 142 17.31 16.27 4.94
C ASP A 142 16.16 15.26 4.77
N ILE A 143 15.46 14.96 5.87
CA ILE A 143 14.32 14.04 5.88
C ILE A 143 13.19 14.56 6.77
N SER A 144 11.96 14.22 6.39
CA SER A 144 10.81 14.52 7.25
C SER A 144 10.82 13.71 8.56
N ALA A 145 10.30 14.28 9.64
CA ALA A 145 10.04 13.57 10.91
C ALA A 145 9.11 12.34 10.74
N SER A 146 8.31 12.32 9.67
CA SER A 146 7.48 11.15 9.29
C SER A 146 8.31 10.00 8.75
N THR A 147 9.42 10.29 8.05
CA THR A 147 10.39 9.27 7.60
C THR A 147 11.07 8.62 8.79
N VAL A 148 11.51 9.41 9.77
CA VAL A 148 12.05 8.93 11.05
C VAL A 148 11.04 8.03 11.77
N ARG A 149 9.77 8.45 11.85
CA ARG A 149 8.69 7.62 12.43
C ARG A 149 8.56 6.29 11.71
N ARG A 150 8.49 6.27 10.37
CA ARG A 150 8.32 5.02 9.59
C ARG A 150 9.50 4.08 9.79
N ASP A 151 10.72 4.61 9.87
CA ASP A 151 11.92 3.81 10.14
C ASP A 151 11.86 3.14 11.51
N LEU A 152 11.53 3.91 12.55
CA LEU A 152 11.39 3.40 13.93
C LEU A 152 10.22 2.42 14.10
N LEU A 153 9.11 2.63 13.37
CA LEU A 153 8.02 1.66 13.31
C LEU A 153 8.48 0.32 12.71
N GLY A 154 9.39 0.35 11.72
CA GLY A 154 9.93 -0.85 11.08
C GLY A 154 10.76 -1.74 12.03
N VAL A 155 11.30 -1.18 13.10
CA VAL A 155 12.00 -1.93 14.17
C VAL A 155 11.19 -2.06 15.46
N ASN A 156 9.87 -1.86 15.38
CA ASN A 156 8.96 -1.93 16.51
C ASN A 156 9.25 -0.94 17.66
N MET A 157 10.02 0.13 17.40
CA MET A 157 10.21 1.24 18.34
C MET A 157 9.05 2.23 18.20
N ARG A 158 7.82 1.79 18.54
CA ARG A 158 6.62 2.63 18.39
C ARG A 158 6.47 3.66 19.52
N LYS A 159 6.85 3.25 20.74
CA LYS A 159 6.68 4.01 21.99
C LYS A 159 8.02 4.07 22.74
N TRP A 160 9.08 4.54 22.08
CA TRP A 160 10.39 4.67 22.74
C TRP A 160 10.42 5.77 23.80
N ARG A 161 9.56 6.78 23.66
CA ARG A 161 9.55 7.91 24.59
C ARG A 161 8.98 7.49 25.94
N ALA A 162 9.82 7.55 26.96
CA ALA A 162 9.37 7.40 28.33
C ALA A 162 8.38 8.51 28.67
N LYS A 163 7.24 8.14 29.26
CA LYS A 163 6.25 9.07 29.79
C LYS A 163 6.27 9.00 31.32
N LYS A 164 5.92 10.11 31.98
CA LYS A 164 5.77 10.16 33.43
C LYS A 164 4.76 9.10 33.88
N ARG A 165 5.12 8.33 34.90
CA ARG A 165 4.21 7.39 35.57
C ARG A 165 3.10 8.21 36.25
N ILE A 166 1.85 7.81 36.05
CA ILE A 166 0.73 8.39 36.82
C ILE A 166 0.94 8.05 38.30
N PHE A 167 0.72 9.03 39.18
CA PHE A 167 0.68 8.78 40.62
C PHE A 167 -0.62 8.07 40.94
N LEU A 168 -0.53 6.92 41.62
CA LEU A 168 -1.69 6.26 42.22
C LEU A 168 -1.92 7.00 43.55
N SER A 169 -3.05 7.67 43.69
CA SER A 169 -3.51 8.20 44.97
C SER A 169 -4.13 7.06 45.78
N ASP A 170 -3.86 7.01 47.07
CA ASP A 170 -4.32 5.96 47.98
C ASP A 170 -5.85 5.83 48.04
N GLU A 171 -6.58 6.89 47.66
CA GLU A 171 -8.05 6.94 47.56
C GLU A 171 -8.68 5.97 46.53
N LEU A 172 -7.89 5.32 45.67
CA LEU A 172 -8.39 4.39 44.64
C LEU A 172 -8.18 2.90 44.99
N ILE A 173 -7.63 2.60 46.18
CA ILE A 173 -7.27 1.25 46.63
C ILE A 173 -8.16 0.78 47.80
N MET A 174 -9.00 1.66 48.38
CA MET A 174 -10.07 1.30 49.32
C MET A 174 -11.43 1.27 48.62
#